data_AF-A0A4Y2A2Y9-F1
#
_entry.id   AF-A0A4Y2A2Y9-F1
#
_cell.length_a   1.000
_cell.length_b   1.000
_cell.length_c   1.000
_cell.angle_alpha   90.00
_cell.angle_beta   90.00
_cell.angle_gamma   90.00
#
_symmetry.space_group_name_H-M   'P 1'
#
loop_
_entity.id
_entity.type
_entity.pdbx_description
1 polymer ?
#
loop_
_entity_poly.entity_id
_entity_poly.type
_entity_poly.pdbx_seq_one_letter_code
_entity_poly.pdbx_strand_id
1 'polypeptide(L)'
;MEVENARPWNILWTDEAHFYLQGSVNTQNCRIWARENPFQVQPLPLHYQKVTVRCGFKAAFIVCPFFFEEIGPSGSATCTVNGTRYESILRNQLIPAL
;
A
#
# COMPACT_ATOMS: atom_id res chain seq x y z
N MET A 1 -27.97 -11.53 -25.21
CA MET A 1 -27.72 -10.76 -23.98
C MET A 1 -26.69 -11.55 -23.17
N GLU A 2 -25.42 -11.52 -23.60
CA GLU A 2 -24.32 -12.27 -22.95
C GLU A 2 -23.07 -11.41 -22.72
N VAL A 3 -23.07 -10.16 -23.21
CA VAL A 3 -21.91 -9.26 -23.15
C VAL A 3 -21.70 -8.67 -21.74
N GLU A 4 -22.68 -8.78 -20.84
CA GLU A 4 -22.58 -8.25 -19.46
C GLU A 4 -21.95 -9.21 -18.45
N ASN A 5 -21.94 -10.53 -18.69
CA ASN A 5 -21.48 -11.52 -17.70
C ASN A 5 -19.94 -11.64 -17.58
N ALA A 6 -19.18 -11.04 -18.51
CA ALA A 6 -17.71 -11.07 -18.48
C ALA A 6 -17.08 -9.87 -17.75
N ARG A 7 -17.85 -8.85 -17.38
CA ARG A 7 -17.32 -7.59 -16.86
C ARG A 7 -16.42 -7.72 -15.63
N PRO A 8 -16.79 -8.44 -14.56
CA PRO A 8 -15.92 -8.54 -13.37
C PRO A 8 -14.62 -9.32 -13.62
N TRP A 9 -14.57 -10.18 -14.64
CA TRP A 9 -13.38 -10.97 -14.99
C TRP A 9 -12.31 -10.16 -15.73
N ASN A 10 -12.72 -9.08 -16.40
CA ASN A 10 -11.84 -8.22 -17.18
C ASN A 10 -11.44 -6.93 -16.46
N ILE A 11 -11.93 -6.70 -15.23
CA ILE A 11 -11.54 -5.55 -14.43
C ILE A 11 -10.29 -5.90 -13.62
N LEU A 12 -9.28 -5.05 -13.74
CA LEU A 12 -8.13 -5.02 -12.85
C LEU A 12 -8.38 -3.97 -11.77
N TRP A 13 -8.43 -4.39 -10.52
CA TRP A 13 -8.46 -3.51 -9.36
C TRP A 13 -7.04 -3.31 -8.89
N THR A 14 -6.62 -2.06 -8.66
CA THR A 14 -5.31 -1.76 -8.07
C THR A 14 -5.42 -0.64 -7.06
N ASP A 15 -4.62 -0.69 -6.01
CA ASP A 15 -4.53 0.38 -5.02
C ASP A 15 -3.14 0.41 -4.38
N GLU A 16 -2.82 1.53 -3.75
CA GLU A 16 -1.61 1.74 -2.97
C GLU A 16 -1.88 1.67 -1.47
N ALA A 17 -0.97 1.04 -0.73
CA ALA A 17 -1.01 0.98 0.72
C ALA A 17 0.37 1.25 1.34
N HIS A 18 0.36 1.86 2.52
CA HIS A 18 1.55 2.05 3.36
C HIS A 18 1.60 0.99 4.47
N PHE A 19 2.73 0.30 4.58
CA PHE A 19 3.01 -0.65 5.64
C PHE A 19 4.17 -0.14 6.51
N TYR A 20 3.92 0.10 7.79
CA TYR A 20 4.94 0.57 8.73
C TYR A 20 5.78 -0.61 9.24
N LEU A 21 7.11 -0.48 9.20
CA LEU A 21 8.03 -1.57 9.55
C LEU A 21 8.21 -1.78 11.06
N GLN A 22 7.84 -0.79 11.87
CA GLN A 22 8.01 -0.81 13.33
C GLN A 22 6.80 -1.35 14.10
N GLY A 23 5.80 -1.93 13.41
CA GLY A 23 4.63 -2.52 14.07
C GLY A 23 3.78 -1.51 14.83
N SER A 24 3.83 -0.23 14.44
CA SER A 24 3.03 0.82 15.07
C SER A 24 1.54 0.50 14.92
N VAL A 25 0.82 0.59 16.04
CA VAL A 25 -0.63 0.39 16.05
C VAL A 25 -1.29 1.57 15.35
N ASN A 26 -2.18 1.30 14.39
CA ASN A 26 -3.01 2.34 13.78
C ASN A 26 -3.66 3.17 14.90
N THR A 27 -3.52 4.50 14.84
CA THR A 27 -4.08 5.41 15.84
C THR A 27 -5.60 5.24 16.00
N GLN A 28 -6.30 4.83 14.94
CA GLN A 28 -7.73 4.51 14.98
C GLN A 28 -8.05 3.26 15.83
N ASN A 29 -7.08 2.37 16.03
CA ASN A 29 -7.19 1.17 16.86
C ASN A 29 -6.52 1.34 18.25
N CYS A 30 -5.97 2.52 18.56
CA CYS A 30 -5.36 2.80 19.86
C CYS A 30 -6.46 3.09 20.90
N ARG A 31 -7.00 2.04 21.53
CA ARG A 31 -8.02 2.16 22.58
C ARG A 31 -7.41 1.90 23.95
N ILE A 32 -7.40 2.93 24.79
CA ILE A 32 -7.00 2.83 26.20
C ILE A 32 -8.27 2.58 27.02
N TRP A 33 -8.29 1.49 27.79
CA TRP A 33 -9.38 1.20 28.72
C TRP A 33 -9.01 1.68 30.12
N ALA A 34 -9.84 2.55 30.70
CA ALA A 34 -9.68 3.05 32.05
C ALA A 34 -11.05 3.34 32.66
N ARG A 35 -11.16 3.34 34.00
CA ARG A 35 -12.40 3.69 34.72
C ARG A 35 -12.71 5.19 34.67
N GLU A 36 -11.68 6.01 34.51
CA GLU A 36 -11.73 7.46 34.39
C GLU A 36 -10.83 7.90 33.23
N ASN A 37 -10.98 9.12 32.71
CA ASN A 37 -10.16 9.62 31.61
C ASN A 37 -8.67 9.60 32.01
N PRO A 38 -7.81 8.79 31.35
CA PRO A 38 -6.43 8.61 31.79
C PRO A 38 -5.53 9.81 31.50
N PHE A 39 -6.00 10.83 30.76
CA PHE A 39 -5.19 11.97 30.28
C PHE A 39 -3.87 11.55 29.63
N GLN A 40 -3.80 10.32 29.10
CA GLN A 40 -2.61 9.78 28.47
C GLN A 40 -2.57 10.20 27.01
N VAL A 41 -1.46 10.84 26.63
CA VAL A 41 -1.08 11.07 25.25
C VAL A 41 0.17 10.22 25.00
N GLN A 42 0.10 9.29 24.05
CA GLN A 42 1.30 8.63 23.55
C GLN A 42 1.87 9.44 22.39
N PRO A 43 3.08 10.00 22.51
CA PRO A 43 3.74 10.64 21.39
C PRO A 43 4.18 9.56 20.38
N LEU A 44 3.74 9.68 19.13
CA LEU A 44 4.22 8.86 18.03
C LEU A 44 5.03 9.71 17.05
N PRO A 45 6.19 9.22 16.56
CA PRO A 45 6.87 9.79 15.41
C PRO A 45 5.92 10.05 14.23
N LEU A 46 6.05 11.24 13.64
CA LEU A 46 5.32 11.59 12.42
C LEU A 46 5.79 10.75 11.21
N HIS A 47 7.06 10.36 11.22
CA HIS A 47 7.73 9.67 10.12
C HIS A 47 8.32 8.33 10.57
N TYR A 48 7.45 7.34 10.72
CA TYR A 48 7.89 5.96 10.83
C TYR A 48 8.43 5.46 9.50
N GLN A 49 9.42 4.56 9.56
CA GLN A 49 9.85 3.84 8.38
C GLN A 49 8.68 3.01 7.85
N LYS A 50 8.33 3.26 6.59
CA LYS A 50 7.21 2.64 5.92
C LYS A 50 7.63 2.20 4.55
N VAL A 51 6.95 1.18 4.04
CA VAL A 51 7.03 0.73 2.66
C VAL A 51 5.73 1.08 1.96
N THR A 52 5.83 1.62 0.76
CA THR A 52 4.67 1.89 -0.09
C THR A 52 4.59 0.80 -1.13
N VAL A 53 3.47 0.09 -1.11
CA VAL A 53 3.21 -1.04 -1.98
C VAL A 53 2.00 -0.73 -2.83
N ARG A 54 2.07 -1.04 -4.12
CA ARG A 54 0.92 -1.14 -4.98
C ARG A 54 0.58 -2.60 -5.18
N CYS A 55 -0.67 -2.97 -4.99
CA CYS A 55 -1.14 -4.31 -5.32
C CYS A 55 -2.29 -4.23 -6.32
N GLY A 56 -2.39 -5.25 -7.16
CA GLY A 56 -3.53 -5.41 -8.06
C GLY A 56 -4.11 -6.82 -8.00
N PHE A 57 -5.39 -6.95 -8.28
CA PHE A 57 -6.04 -8.25 -8.46
C PHE A 57 -7.08 -8.20 -9.57
N LYS A 58 -7.21 -9.34 -10.26
CA LYS A 58 -8.34 -9.69 -11.12
C LYS A 58 -9.14 -10.78 -10.41
N ALA A 59 -10.34 -11.08 -10.90
CA ALA A 59 -11.14 -12.18 -10.38
C ALA A 59 -10.42 -13.54 -10.40
N ALA A 60 -9.42 -13.73 -11.28
CA ALA A 60 -8.68 -14.98 -11.43
C ALA A 60 -7.37 -15.06 -10.61
N PHE A 61 -6.70 -13.93 -10.35
CA PHE A 61 -5.39 -13.96 -9.68
C PHE A 61 -5.00 -12.59 -9.10
N ILE A 62 -4.02 -12.62 -8.19
CA ILE A 62 -3.35 -11.44 -7.63
C ILE A 62 -2.13 -11.13 -8.50
N VAL A 63 -1.98 -9.88 -8.91
CA VAL A 63 -0.98 -9.46 -9.89
C VAL A 63 0.41 -9.27 -9.28
N CYS A 64 0.50 -8.89 -7.98
CA CYS A 64 1.72 -8.80 -7.14
C CYS A 64 1.67 -7.54 -6.24
N PRO A 65 2.40 -7.53 -5.10
CA PRO A 65 2.88 -6.29 -4.50
C PRO A 65 4.10 -5.69 -5.26
N PHE A 66 3.90 -4.55 -5.92
CA PHE A 66 4.98 -3.72 -6.47
C PHE A 66 5.43 -2.67 -5.45
N PHE A 67 6.74 -2.54 -5.26
CA PHE A 67 7.32 -1.66 -4.25
C PHE A 67 7.80 -0.34 -4.86
N PHE A 68 7.46 0.77 -4.22
CA PHE A 68 8.03 2.08 -4.55
C PHE A 68 9.30 2.29 -3.74
N GLU A 69 10.43 1.85 -4.30
CA GLU A 69 11.73 1.95 -3.65
C GLU A 69 12.82 2.39 -4.63
N GLU A 70 13.87 3.01 -4.10
CA GLU A 70 15.07 3.38 -4.84
C GLU A 70 16.30 2.79 -4.15
N ILE A 71 17.26 2.33 -4.94
CA ILE A 71 18.51 1.77 -4.45
C ILE A 71 19.40 2.94 -4.03
N GLY A 72 19.60 3.09 -2.73
CA GLY A 72 20.53 4.02 -2.12
C GLY A 72 21.84 3.35 -1.68
N PRO A 73 22.77 4.12 -1.11
CA PRO A 73 24.05 3.60 -0.61
C PRO A 73 23.89 2.54 0.50
N SER A 74 22.79 2.60 1.24
CA SER A 74 22.45 1.69 2.34
C SER A 74 21.44 0.60 1.95
N GLY A 75 21.19 0.41 0.64
CA GLY A 75 20.19 -0.53 0.13
C GLY A 75 18.89 0.15 -0.32
N SER A 76 17.82 -0.64 -0.45
CA SER A 76 16.52 -0.16 -0.93
C SER A 76 15.85 0.75 0.09
N ALA A 77 15.46 1.95 -0.35
CA ALA A 77 14.75 2.93 0.47
C ALA A 77 13.41 3.28 -0.17
N THR A 78 12.35 3.28 0.63
CA THR A 78 11.01 3.66 0.16
C THR A 78 11.00 5.09 -0.36
N CYS A 79 10.40 5.27 -1.52
CA CYS A 79 10.35 6.54 -2.21
C CYS A 79 8.89 7.03 -2.34
N THR A 80 8.72 8.36 -2.41
CA THR A 80 7.39 8.97 -2.57
C THR A 80 6.81 8.63 -3.95
N VAL A 81 5.52 8.27 -4.00
CA VAL A 81 4.81 8.07 -5.27
C VAL A 81 4.64 9.42 -5.97
N ASN A 82 5.12 9.52 -7.21
CA ASN A 82 4.91 10.67 -8.08
C ASN A 82 4.48 10.18 -9.47
N GLY A 83 4.10 11.10 -10.37
CA GLY A 83 3.58 10.74 -11.68
C GLY A 83 4.53 9.88 -12.51
N THR A 84 5.83 10.19 -12.52
CA THR A 84 6.83 9.46 -13.32
C THR A 84 7.09 8.05 -12.77
N ARG A 85 7.20 7.89 -11.45
CA ARG A 85 7.35 6.58 -10.80
C ARG A 85 6.08 5.74 -10.98
N TYR A 86 4.91 6.36 -10.88
CA TYR A 86 3.64 5.69 -11.09
C TYR A 86 3.50 5.19 -12.54
N GLU A 87 3.80 6.03 -13.53
CA GLU A 87 3.83 5.63 -14.94
C GLU A 87 4.82 4.48 -15.18
N SER A 88 6.03 4.57 -14.61
CA SER A 88 7.04 3.53 -14.75
C SER A 88 6.56 2.18 -14.21
N ILE A 89 5.92 2.15 -13.03
CA ILE A 89 5.33 0.92 -12.49
C ILE A 89 4.24 0.39 -13.42
N LEU A 90 3.37 1.25 -13.95
CA LEU A 90 2.31 0.81 -14.87
C LEU A 90 2.90 0.14 -16.12
N ARG A 91 3.86 0.80 -16.78
CA ARG A 91 4.42 0.33 -18.05
C ARG A 91 5.34 -0.88 -17.89
N ASN A 92 6.17 -0.88 -16.85
CA ASN A 92 7.28 -1.83 -16.75
C ASN A 92 6.99 -3.00 -15.81
N GLN A 93 5.99 -2.90 -14.93
CA GLN A 93 5.71 -3.94 -13.93
C GLN A 93 4.26 -4.42 -14.00
N LEU A 94 3.28 -3.51 -13.94
CA LEU A 94 1.87 -3.88 -13.91
C LEU A 94 1.42 -4.51 -15.23
N ILE A 95 1.54 -3.79 -16.35
CA ILE A 95 1.08 -4.28 -17.67
C ILE A 95 1.75 -5.61 -18.06
N PRO A 96 3.07 -5.80 -17.88
CA PRO A 96 3.72 -7.08 -18.16
C PRO A 96 3.25 -8.25 -17.28
N ALA A 97 2.67 -7.98 -16.11
CA ALA A 97 2.17 -8.99 -15.18
C ALA A 97 0.68 -9.34 -15.38
N LEU A 98 -0.02 -8.69 -16.32
CA LEU A 98 -1.45 -8.90 -16.61
C LEU A 98 -1.75 -10.03 -17.58
#